data_AF-A0A4Q2YSA6-F1
#
_entry.id   AF-A0A4Q2YSA6-F1
#
_cell.length_a   1.000
_cell.length_b   1.000
_cell.length_c   1.000
_cell.angle_alpha   90.00
_cell.angle_beta   90.00
_cell.angle_gamma   90.00
#
_symmetry.space_group_name_H-M   'P 1'
#
loop_
_entity.id
_entity.type
_entity.pdbx_description
1 polymer ?
#
loop_
_entity_poly.entity_id
_entity_poly.type
_entity_poly.pdbx_seq_one_letter_code
_entity_poly.pdbx_strand_id
1 'polypeptide(L)'
;MIQTIAIVVVALLIVVPLVLKFLIGPRFIGNTEVGIVEKTWGGGHLNTHIIALNGEAGFQPEVLRGGLHFKPGYRFRIHRVPLVTIHRGQIGYVFARDGQPLGRFAETAEVAA
;
A
#
# COMPACT_ATOMS: atom_id res chain seq x y z
N MET A 1 38.82 -27.33 -6.03
CA MET A 1 37.90 -26.97 -7.15
C MET A 1 36.45 -27.36 -6.86
N ILE A 2 36.15 -28.64 -6.59
CA ILE A 2 34.77 -29.09 -6.31
C ILE A 2 34.15 -28.41 -5.07
N GLN A 3 34.91 -28.29 -3.99
CA GLN A 3 34.45 -27.60 -2.76
C GLN A 3 34.09 -26.12 -3.00
N THR A 4 34.90 -25.41 -3.79
CA THR A 4 34.64 -24.01 -4.16
C THR A 4 33.37 -23.87 -5.00
N ILE A 5 33.18 -24.76 -5.99
CA ILE A 5 31.97 -24.78 -6.83
C ILE A 5 30.73 -25.05 -5.96
N ALA A 6 30.81 -26.02 -5.04
CA ALA A 6 29.72 -26.33 -4.13
C ALA A 6 29.31 -25.13 -3.26
N ILE A 7 30.28 -24.40 -2.69
CA ILE A 7 30.02 -23.20 -1.90
C ILE A 7 29.34 -22.11 -2.75
N VAL A 8 29.82 -21.88 -3.97
CA VAL A 8 29.26 -20.88 -4.88
C VAL A 8 27.82 -21.23 -5.27
N VAL A 9 27.53 -22.50 -5.56
CA VAL A 9 26.17 -22.95 -5.90
C VAL A 9 25.22 -22.78 -4.71
N VAL A 10 25.65 -23.16 -3.50
CA VAL A 10 24.84 -22.98 -2.29
C VAL A 10 24.59 -21.50 -2.00
N ALA A 11 25.62 -20.64 -2.14
CA ALA A 11 25.47 -19.20 -1.98
C ALA A 11 24.50 -18.62 -3.01
N LEU A 12 24.59 -19.03 -4.28
CA LEU A 12 23.68 -18.58 -5.34
C LEU A 12 22.24 -19.00 -5.07
N LEU A 13 22.02 -20.24 -4.63
CA LEU A 13 20.69 -20.76 -4.28
C LEU A 13 20.03 -20.00 -3.12
N ILE A 14 20.81 -19.35 -2.26
CA ILE A 14 20.29 -18.53 -1.16
C ILE A 14 20.10 -17.08 -1.60
N VAL A 15 21.08 -16.51 -2.29
CA VAL A 15 21.09 -15.09 -2.68
C VAL A 15 20.01 -14.79 -3.73
N VAL A 16 19.86 -15.65 -4.74
CA VAL A 16 18.88 -15.45 -5.82
C VAL A 16 17.44 -15.32 -5.31
N PRO A 17 16.88 -16.24 -4.49
CA PRO A 17 15.52 -16.07 -3.98
C PRO A 17 15.38 -14.89 -3.01
N LEU A 18 16.43 -14.54 -2.28
CA LEU A 18 16.42 -13.39 -1.38
C LEU A 18 16.28 -12.07 -2.17
N VAL A 19 17.08 -11.93 -3.23
CA VAL A 19 17.03 -10.80 -4.16
C VAL A 19 15.67 -10.76 -4.87
N LEU A 20 15.18 -11.90 -5.34
CA LEU A 20 13.87 -11.98 -6.02
C LEU A 20 12.72 -11.56 -5.11
N LYS A 21 12.73 -11.99 -3.83
CA LYS A 21 11.77 -11.57 -2.82
C LYS A 21 11.85 -10.06 -2.55
N PHE A 22 13.05 -9.49 -2.53
CA PHE A 22 13.25 -8.05 -2.32
C PHE A 22 12.76 -7.20 -3.50
N LEU A 23 12.97 -7.66 -4.74
CA LEU A 23 12.53 -6.95 -5.95
C LEU A 23 11.03 -7.08 -6.21
N ILE A 24 10.48 -8.30 -6.16
CA ILE A 24 9.08 -8.56 -6.52
C ILE A 24 8.15 -8.18 -5.36
N GLY A 25 8.59 -8.40 -4.12
CA GLY A 25 7.85 -8.06 -2.92
C GLY A 25 6.39 -8.56 -2.93
N PRO A 26 6.13 -9.88 -3.05
CA PRO A 26 4.76 -10.39 -3.00
C PRO A 26 4.17 -10.08 -1.62
N ARG A 27 3.08 -9.30 -1.60
CA ARG A 27 2.35 -8.96 -0.38
C ARG A 27 0.91 -9.39 -0.53
N PHE A 28 0.49 -10.27 0.36
CA PHE A 28 -0.91 -10.67 0.50
C PHE A 28 -1.63 -9.69 1.41
N ILE A 29 -2.74 -9.13 0.95
CA ILE A 29 -3.61 -8.23 1.73
C ILE A 29 -4.90 -9.00 2.01
N GLY A 30 -5.31 -9.03 3.28
CA GLY A 30 -6.54 -9.72 3.68
C GLY A 30 -7.79 -9.09 3.06
N ASN A 31 -8.86 -9.86 2.94
CA ASN A 31 -10.11 -9.38 2.33
C ASN A 31 -10.87 -8.38 3.21
N THR A 32 -10.55 -8.31 4.50
CA THR A 32 -11.08 -7.38 5.50
C THR A 32 -10.19 -6.16 5.72
N GLU A 33 -9.11 -6.04 4.94
CA GLU A 33 -8.10 -4.99 5.05
C GLU A 33 -7.94 -4.27 3.72
N VAL A 34 -7.50 -3.02 3.79
CA VAL A 34 -7.07 -2.24 2.63
C VAL A 34 -5.61 -1.83 2.81
N GLY A 35 -4.84 -1.92 1.73
CA GLY A 35 -3.45 -1.48 1.70
C GLY A 35 -3.36 -0.04 1.20
N ILE A 36 -2.89 0.87 2.04
CA ILE A 36 -2.48 2.22 1.63
C ILE A 36 -1.04 2.15 1.14
N VAL A 37 -0.79 2.61 -0.08
CA VAL A 37 0.55 2.60 -0.68
C VAL A 37 1.22 3.94 -0.46
N GLU A 38 2.43 3.91 0.09
CA GLU A 38 3.31 5.06 0.26
C GLU A 38 4.57 4.84 -0.57
N LYS A 39 4.93 5.81 -1.40
CA LYS A 39 6.17 5.79 -2.16
C LYS A 39 7.28 6.47 -1.37
N THR A 40 8.25 5.69 -0.89
CA THR A 40 9.29 6.17 0.03
C THR A 40 10.43 6.91 -0.68
N TRP A 41 10.70 6.59 -1.94
CA TRP A 41 11.72 7.26 -2.74
C TRP A 41 11.30 7.36 -4.20
N GLY A 42 11.66 8.48 -4.83
CA GLY A 42 11.55 8.71 -6.26
C GLY A 42 10.35 9.58 -6.61
N GLY A 43 10.56 10.54 -7.51
CA GLY A 43 9.65 11.64 -7.77
C GLY A 43 10.05 12.90 -7.00
N GLY A 44 9.36 14.01 -7.28
CA GLY A 44 9.54 15.26 -6.54
C GLY A 44 9.07 15.17 -5.07
N HIS A 45 9.38 16.19 -4.29
CA HIS A 45 8.90 16.34 -2.92
C HIS A 45 7.49 16.95 -2.92
N LEU A 46 6.56 16.35 -2.18
CA LEU A 46 5.31 17.04 -1.82
C LEU A 46 5.61 18.13 -0.80
N ASN A 47 5.29 19.38 -1.13
CA ASN A 47 5.41 20.51 -0.22
C ASN A 47 4.05 21.02 0.30
N THR A 48 2.98 20.83 -0.47
CA THR A 48 1.68 21.47 -0.22
C THR A 48 0.55 20.49 0.12
N HIS A 49 0.68 19.23 -0.29
CA HIS A 49 -0.35 18.22 -0.19
C HIS A 49 0.13 17.00 0.61
N ILE A 50 -0.79 16.18 1.08
CA ILE A 50 -0.56 14.92 1.76
C ILE A 50 -0.59 13.75 0.76
N ILE A 51 -1.42 13.85 -0.29
CA ILE A 51 -1.59 12.80 -1.31
C ILE A 51 -0.81 13.13 -2.59
N ALA A 52 0.06 12.21 -2.99
CA ALA A 52 0.89 12.30 -4.19
C ALA A 52 0.10 11.99 -5.46
N LEU A 53 -0.41 13.04 -6.11
CA LEU A 53 -1.21 12.90 -7.35
C LEU A 53 -0.35 12.69 -8.60
N ASN A 54 0.87 13.22 -8.64
CA ASN A 54 1.72 13.28 -9.84
C ASN A 54 2.92 12.30 -9.80
N GLY A 55 2.83 11.22 -9.02
CA GLY A 55 3.93 10.25 -8.90
C GLY A 55 5.12 10.72 -8.06
N GLU A 56 4.91 11.77 -7.27
CA GLU A 56 5.81 12.30 -6.25
C GLU A 56 6.02 11.29 -5.11
N ALA A 57 7.00 11.56 -4.24
CA ALA A 57 7.25 10.76 -3.04
C ALA A 57 6.21 11.08 -1.96
N GLY A 58 5.45 10.08 -1.52
CA GLY A 58 4.35 10.24 -0.56
C GLY A 58 3.24 9.21 -0.70
N PHE A 59 2.12 9.43 -0.01
CA PHE A 59 0.94 8.56 -0.05
C PHE A 59 0.30 8.59 -1.43
N GLN A 60 0.15 7.43 -2.05
CA GLN A 60 -0.49 7.31 -3.36
C GLN A 60 -2.01 7.29 -3.20
N PRO A 61 -2.77 7.86 -4.16
CA PRO A 61 -4.23 7.84 -4.14
C PRO A 61 -4.81 6.44 -4.37
N GLU A 62 -4.04 5.56 -5.01
CA GLU A 62 -4.45 4.19 -5.27
C GLU A 62 -4.38 3.34 -3.99
N VAL A 63 -5.50 2.73 -3.63
CA VAL A 63 -5.59 1.75 -2.54
C VAL A 63 -5.59 0.33 -3.07
N LEU A 64 -4.88 -0.55 -2.38
CA LEU A 64 -4.84 -1.98 -2.71
C LEU A 64 -5.97 -2.70 -1.98
N ARG A 65 -6.92 -3.22 -2.75
CA ARG A 65 -7.99 -4.09 -2.25
C ARG A 65 -7.42 -5.46 -1.86
N GLY A 66 -8.19 -6.24 -1.08
CA GLY A 66 -7.85 -7.62 -0.74
C GLY A 66 -7.44 -8.43 -1.97
N GLY A 67 -6.33 -9.17 -1.84
CA GLY A 67 -5.74 -9.90 -2.96
C GLY A 67 -4.21 -9.97 -2.92
N LEU A 68 -3.65 -10.61 -3.94
CA LEU A 68 -2.20 -10.71 -4.13
C LEU A 68 -1.71 -9.52 -4.96
N HIS A 69 -0.87 -8.70 -4.35
CA HIS A 69 -0.26 -7.55 -5.03
C HIS A 69 1.27 -7.67 -5.04
N PHE A 70 1.87 -7.29 -6.15
CA PHE A 70 3.31 -7.30 -6.36
C PHE A 70 3.80 -5.85 -6.45
N LYS A 71 4.21 -5.28 -5.32
CA LYS A 71 4.86 -3.97 -5.27
C LYS A 71 6.25 -4.12 -4.66
N PRO A 72 7.31 -3.62 -5.33
CA PRO A 72 8.67 -3.71 -4.83
C PRO A 72 8.83 -3.05 -3.46
N GLY A 73 9.27 -3.82 -2.47
CA GLY A 73 9.33 -3.37 -1.06
C GLY A 73 10.38 -2.29 -0.79
N TYR A 74 11.34 -2.09 -1.70
CA TYR A 74 12.36 -1.04 -1.58
C TYR A 74 11.83 0.35 -1.98
N ARG A 75 10.80 0.42 -2.84
CA ARG A 75 10.25 1.68 -3.37
C ARG A 75 8.92 2.04 -2.70
N PHE A 76 8.13 1.03 -2.35
CA PHE A 76 6.79 1.20 -1.82
C PHE A 76 6.68 0.59 -0.42
N ARG A 77 6.19 1.39 0.53
CA ARG A 77 5.68 0.92 1.82
C ARG A 77 4.17 0.72 1.70
N ILE A 78 3.69 -0.41 2.20
CA ILE A 78 2.26 -0.71 2.22
C ILE A 78 1.82 -0.74 3.67
N HIS A 79 0.92 0.16 4.03
CA HIS A 79 0.28 0.20 5.34
C HIS A 79 -1.05 -0.54 5.24
N ARG A 80 -1.20 -1.62 6.01
CA ARG A 80 -2.46 -2.38 6.07
C ARG A 80 -3.33 -1.79 7.16
N VAL A 81 -4.53 -1.37 6.79
CA VAL A 81 -5.52 -0.86 7.73
C VAL A 81 -6.83 -1.65 7.56
N PRO A 82 -7.54 -1.96 8.65
CA PRO A 82 -8.82 -2.65 8.56
C PRO A 82 -9.85 -1.78 7.84
N LEU A 83 -10.79 -2.43 7.15
CA LEU A 83 -11.94 -1.74 6.56
C LEU A 83 -12.84 -1.18 7.68
N VAL A 84 -13.22 0.09 7.54
CA VAL A 84 -14.15 0.74 8.47
C VAL A 84 -15.57 0.33 8.13
N THR A 85 -16.22 -0.39 9.06
CA THR A 85 -17.63 -0.79 8.95
C THR A 85 -18.47 -0.01 9.95
N ILE A 86 -19.45 0.73 9.44
CA ILE A 86 -20.42 1.46 10.27
C ILE A 86 -21.57 0.51 10.61
N HIS A 87 -21.81 0.26 11.89
CA HIS A 87 -22.89 -0.63 12.33
C HIS A 87 -24.23 0.12 12.39
N ARG A 88 -25.33 -0.64 12.49
CA ARG A 88 -26.69 -0.07 12.56
C ARG A 88 -26.80 0.90 13.74
N GLY A 89 -27.44 2.05 13.51
CA GLY A 89 -27.63 3.08 14.53
C GLY A 89 -26.41 3.99 14.77
N GLN A 90 -25.33 3.85 13.99
CA GLN A 90 -24.17 4.74 14.02
C GLN A 90 -24.14 5.66 12.80
N ILE A 91 -23.63 6.89 12.98
CA ILE A 91 -23.42 7.86 11.90
C ILE A 91 -21.92 8.01 11.68
N GLY A 92 -21.48 7.81 10.44
CA GLY A 92 -20.11 8.11 10.03
C GLY A 92 -19.98 9.55 9.55
N TYR A 93 -18.94 10.26 10.01
CA TYR A 93 -18.61 11.60 9.53
C TYR A 93 -17.26 11.56 8.81
N VAL A 94 -17.23 12.01 7.56
CA VAL A 94 -16.01 12.05 6.72
C VAL A 94 -15.76 13.49 6.31
N PHE A 95 -14.52 13.94 6.43
CA PHE A 95 -14.08 15.26 5.99
C PHE A 95 -12.80 15.12 5.15
N ALA A 96 -12.63 15.96 4.14
CA ALA A 96 -11.39 16.03 3.39
C ALA A 96 -10.30 16.66 4.27
N ARG A 97 -9.19 15.95 4.43
CA ARG A 97 -7.99 16.48 5.11
C ARG A 97 -7.08 17.25 4.15
N ASP A 98 -7.14 16.94 2.86
CA ASP A 98 -6.30 17.50 1.81
C ASP A 98 -7.07 17.55 0.48
N GLY A 99 -6.67 18.42 -0.44
CA GLY A 99 -7.36 18.70 -1.69
C GLY A 99 -8.53 19.67 -1.55
N GLN A 100 -9.57 19.49 -2.36
CA GLN A 100 -10.78 20.31 -2.23
C GLN A 100 -11.65 19.83 -1.07
N PRO A 101 -12.27 20.76 -0.32
CA PRO A 101 -13.22 20.38 0.71
C PRO A 101 -14.38 19.60 0.08
N LEU A 102 -14.81 18.52 0.74
CA LEU A 102 -16.05 17.86 0.38
C LEU A 102 -17.17 18.92 0.46
N GLY A 103 -17.89 19.12 -0.63
CA GLY A 103 -19.07 19.99 -0.65
C GLY A 103 -20.07 19.56 0.43
N ARG A 104 -21.09 20.39 0.72
CA ARG A 104 -22.16 20.04 1.66
C ARG A 104 -22.92 18.80 1.16
N PHE A 105 -22.46 17.63 1.55
CA PHE A 105 -23.12 16.35 1.29
C PHE A 105 -23.04 15.53 2.57
N ALA A 106 -23.97 15.81 3.48
CA ALA A 106 -24.45 14.81 4.42
C ALA A 106 -25.34 13.86 3.61
N GLU A 107 -24.75 12.92 2.88
CA GLU A 107 -25.51 11.80 2.35
C GLU A 107 -25.60 10.77 3.47
N THR A 108 -26.74 10.80 4.17
CA THR A 108 -27.16 9.76 5.09
C THR A 108 -27.25 8.47 4.29
N ALA A 109 -26.21 7.63 4.37
CA ALA A 109 -26.32 6.24 3.95
C ALA A 109 -27.21 5.51 4.96
N GLU A 110 -28.52 5.72 4.84
CA GLU A 110 -29.51 4.87 5.48
C GLU A 110 -29.42 3.51 4.79
N VAL A 111 -28.71 2.59 5.45
CA VAL A 111 -28.71 1.19 5.06
C VAL A 111 -30.11 0.67 5.36
N ALA A 112 -30.97 0.73 4.34
CA ALA A 112 -32.33 0.22 4.37
C ALA A 112 -32.31 -1.24 4.82
N ALA A 113 -33.26 -1.54 5.71
CA ALA A 113 -33.39 -2.75 6.52
C ALA A 113 -33.41 -4.06 5.73
#